data_AF-A0A957PZ88-F1
#
_entry.id   AF-A0A957PZ88-F1
#
_cell.length_a   1.000
_cell.length_b   1.000
_cell.length_c   1.000
_cell.angle_alpha   90.00
_cell.angle_beta   90.00
_cell.angle_gamma   90.00
#
_symmetry.space_group_name_H-M   'P 1'
#
loop_
_entity.id
_entity.type
_entity.pdbx_description
1 polymer ?
#
loop_
_entity_poly.entity_id
_entity_poly.type
_entity_poly.pdbx_seq_one_letter_code
_entity_poly.pdbx_strand_id
1 'polypeptide(L)'
;MHEQPTHSHEANRTLARIRPWLAYEFAEHLSTPAWQEFEQRLVAHFPRLFHLLVALYGDHYDLFYHLTQVVTLAAHSWLERSPDLKALDREREANPTWFQSEKMIGGVCYVDLFAGDLQALRKKIPYFKELGLTYLHLMPLFKAPEGDSDGGYAVSDYRTVDARLGTMADLRALADALRKAGISLVLDFVFNHTADEHRWAQAALAGDADHEEYYYFFPDRTMPDAYDRTLREIFPDQHPGSFSYRDENNKWVWTTFNTFQLDLNYRNPMVFYEMAGEMLFLANVGCEVLRLDALAFIWKELGTSCESLPKAHQLVQAFNALLRIAAPSLLFKSEAIVHPDEVAKYIGEEECQLSYNPLLMALLWNSLATREVRLLRHAMSYRFQIPAESAWVNYIRCHDDIGWTFDDGDAGALGINGYDHRRFLNNFYTGRFTGSFARGLP
;
A
#
# COMPACT_ATOMS: atom_id res chain seq x y z
N MET A 1 -7.00 3.36 26.44
CA MET A 1 -8.39 3.37 25.94
C MET A 1 -9.03 2.07 26.43
N HIS A 2 -10.11 2.14 27.21
CA HIS A 2 -10.77 0.95 27.75
C HIS A 2 -11.38 0.12 26.60
N GLU A 3 -10.87 -1.10 26.37
CA GLU A 3 -11.59 -2.12 25.61
C GLU A 3 -12.96 -2.32 26.25
N GLN A 4 -14.02 -2.11 25.47
CA GLN A 4 -15.38 -2.37 25.94
C GLN A 4 -15.56 -3.89 26.14
N PRO A 5 -15.93 -4.36 27.35
CA PRO A 5 -15.98 -5.79 27.69
C PRO A 5 -16.94 -6.64 26.86
N THR A 6 -17.90 -6.03 26.19
CA THR A 6 -18.88 -6.71 25.33
C THR A 6 -18.21 -7.28 24.09
N HIS A 7 -17.40 -6.50 23.38
CA HIS A 7 -16.92 -6.83 22.04
C HIS A 7 -15.91 -7.99 21.96
N SER A 8 -15.22 -8.31 23.05
CA SER A 8 -14.40 -9.53 23.13
C SER A 8 -15.25 -10.80 23.10
N HIS A 9 -16.50 -10.74 23.58
CA HIS A 9 -17.39 -11.89 23.63
C HIS A 9 -17.85 -12.34 22.23
N GLU A 10 -18.29 -11.41 21.36
CA GLU A 10 -18.74 -11.77 20.00
C GLU A 10 -17.60 -12.29 19.12
N ALA A 11 -16.41 -11.69 19.24
CA ALA A 11 -15.22 -12.18 18.54
C ALA A 11 -14.90 -13.63 18.95
N ASN A 12 -14.81 -13.89 20.26
CA ASN A 12 -14.54 -15.23 20.78
C ASN A 12 -15.62 -16.25 20.37
N ARG A 13 -16.90 -15.86 20.41
CA ARG A 13 -18.01 -16.71 19.97
C ARG A 13 -17.96 -17.01 18.48
N THR A 14 -17.61 -16.03 17.66
CA THR A 14 -17.46 -16.20 16.20
C THR A 14 -16.28 -17.12 15.90
N LEU A 15 -15.13 -16.91 16.53
CA LEU A 15 -13.96 -17.77 16.39
C LEU A 15 -14.26 -19.21 16.81
N ALA A 16 -14.98 -19.41 17.92
CA ALA A 16 -15.40 -20.74 18.37
C ALA A 16 -16.31 -21.47 17.35
N ARG A 17 -17.02 -20.75 16.48
CA ARG A 17 -17.83 -21.32 15.39
C ARG A 17 -17.02 -21.58 14.12
N ILE A 18 -15.98 -20.80 13.87
CA ILE A 18 -15.06 -21.00 12.74
C ILE A 18 -14.08 -22.14 13.01
N ARG A 19 -13.60 -22.31 14.25
CA ARG A 19 -12.58 -23.32 14.61
C ARG A 19 -12.92 -24.76 14.20
N PRO A 20 -14.15 -25.27 14.35
CA PRO A 20 -14.50 -26.61 13.87
C PRO A 20 -14.34 -26.78 12.36
N TRP A 21 -14.67 -25.73 11.58
CA TRP A 21 -14.46 -25.73 10.13
C TRP A 21 -12.96 -25.80 9.81
N LEU A 22 -12.14 -24.97 10.46
CA LEU A 22 -10.69 -25.02 10.30
C LEU A 22 -10.10 -26.38 10.71
N ALA A 23 -10.61 -26.98 11.79
CA ALA A 23 -10.15 -28.29 12.23
C ALA A 23 -10.50 -29.42 11.25
N TYR A 24 -11.61 -29.27 10.54
CA TYR A 24 -11.99 -30.19 9.47
C TYR A 24 -11.11 -29.98 8.23
N GLU A 25 -10.97 -28.74 7.75
CA GLU A 25 -10.21 -28.40 6.54
C GLU A 25 -8.72 -28.75 6.67
N PHE A 26 -8.14 -28.51 7.85
CA PHE A 26 -6.70 -28.68 8.12
C PHE A 26 -6.40 -29.86 9.04
N ALA A 27 -7.23 -30.91 9.00
CA ALA A 27 -7.14 -32.07 9.90
C ALA A 27 -5.75 -32.71 9.94
N GLU A 28 -5.05 -32.76 8.81
CA GLU A 28 -3.69 -33.32 8.69
C GLU A 28 -2.61 -32.48 9.38
N HIS A 29 -2.88 -31.20 9.63
CA HIS A 29 -1.91 -30.25 10.17
C HIS A 29 -2.06 -29.99 11.67
N LEU A 30 -3.17 -30.40 12.30
CA LEU A 30 -3.53 -30.02 13.68
C LEU A 30 -2.47 -30.31 14.74
N SER A 31 -1.68 -31.37 14.55
CA SER A 31 -0.61 -31.77 15.47
C SER A 31 0.75 -31.12 15.16
N THR A 32 0.86 -30.36 14.08
CA THR A 32 2.13 -29.76 13.65
C THR A 32 2.46 -28.50 14.47
N PRO A 33 3.75 -28.21 14.72
CA PRO A 33 4.15 -26.95 15.36
C PRO A 33 3.68 -25.71 14.59
N ALA A 34 3.63 -25.79 13.26
CA ALA A 34 3.13 -24.71 12.42
C ALA A 34 1.66 -24.39 12.73
N TRP A 35 0.81 -25.41 12.87
CA TRP A 35 -0.59 -25.19 13.22
C TRP A 35 -0.76 -24.57 14.62
N GLN A 36 0.02 -25.03 15.60
CA GLN A 36 -0.01 -24.46 16.96
C GLN A 36 0.36 -22.97 16.97
N GLU A 37 1.39 -22.59 16.21
CA GLU A 37 1.83 -21.21 16.06
C GLU A 37 0.76 -20.35 15.38
N PHE A 38 0.12 -20.87 14.31
CA PHE A 38 -1.01 -20.22 13.66
C PHE A 38 -2.19 -20.02 14.61
N GLU A 39 -2.58 -21.07 15.34
CA GLU A 39 -3.72 -21.03 16.25
C GLU A 39 -3.47 -20.04 17.40
N GLN A 40 -2.25 -19.97 17.93
CA GLN A 40 -1.86 -19.00 18.94
C GLN A 40 -2.04 -17.56 18.42
N ARG A 41 -1.51 -17.27 17.22
CA ARG A 41 -1.65 -15.94 16.61
C ARG A 41 -3.10 -15.62 16.23
N LEU A 42 -3.83 -16.60 15.73
CA LEU A 42 -5.24 -16.46 15.41
C LEU A 42 -6.03 -16.07 16.65
N VAL A 43 -5.85 -16.76 17.78
CA VAL A 43 -6.53 -16.40 19.04
C VAL A 43 -6.12 -15.00 19.50
N ALA A 44 -4.84 -14.62 19.37
CA ALA A 44 -4.35 -13.32 19.81
C ALA A 44 -4.88 -12.15 18.96
N HIS A 45 -4.92 -12.30 17.64
CA HIS A 45 -5.18 -11.20 16.71
C HIS A 45 -6.57 -11.22 16.06
N PHE A 46 -7.30 -12.35 16.12
CA PHE A 46 -8.66 -12.43 15.56
C PHE A 46 -9.63 -11.42 16.16
N PRO A 47 -9.63 -11.08 17.46
CA PRO A 47 -10.55 -10.07 17.98
C PRO A 47 -10.46 -8.73 17.26
N ARG A 48 -9.23 -8.25 17.03
CA ARG A 48 -8.96 -7.02 16.28
C ARG A 48 -9.40 -7.12 14.83
N LEU A 49 -9.01 -8.20 14.14
CA LEU A 49 -9.42 -8.45 12.75
C LEU A 49 -10.95 -8.49 12.61
N PHE A 50 -11.62 -9.20 13.52
CA PHE A 50 -13.07 -9.32 13.56
C PHE A 50 -13.74 -7.95 13.73
N HIS A 51 -13.29 -7.11 14.66
CA HIS A 51 -13.89 -5.78 14.85
C HIS A 51 -13.73 -4.88 13.64
N LEU A 52 -12.56 -4.91 13.01
CA LEU A 52 -12.30 -4.12 11.80
C LEU A 52 -13.20 -4.57 10.64
N LEU A 53 -13.31 -5.89 10.41
CA LEU A 53 -14.16 -6.43 9.34
C LEU A 53 -15.66 -6.24 9.64
N VAL A 54 -16.10 -6.30 10.90
CA VAL A 54 -17.47 -5.95 11.29
C VAL A 54 -17.75 -4.46 11.09
N ALA A 55 -16.78 -3.57 11.37
CA ALA A 55 -16.96 -2.14 11.14
C ALA A 55 -17.07 -1.79 9.64
N LEU A 56 -16.36 -2.52 8.79
CA LEU A 56 -16.39 -2.34 7.34
C LEU A 56 -17.63 -2.97 6.69
N TYR A 57 -17.98 -4.20 7.11
CA TYR A 57 -18.89 -5.09 6.39
C TYR A 57 -20.03 -5.65 7.26
N GLY A 58 -20.27 -5.08 8.44
CA GLY A 58 -21.29 -5.53 9.40
C GLY A 58 -22.70 -5.67 8.84
N ASP A 59 -23.02 -4.90 7.80
CA ASP A 59 -24.32 -4.88 7.15
C ASP A 59 -24.47 -5.93 6.03
N HIS A 60 -23.41 -6.68 5.69
CA HIS A 60 -23.46 -7.77 4.71
C HIS A 60 -24.06 -9.02 5.35
N TYR A 61 -25.10 -9.58 4.73
CA TYR A 61 -25.87 -10.71 5.27
C TYR A 61 -25.02 -11.99 5.44
N ASP A 62 -23.92 -12.10 4.70
CA ASP A 62 -22.98 -13.22 4.62
C ASP A 62 -21.62 -12.90 5.26
N LEU A 63 -21.51 -11.89 6.13
CA LEU A 63 -20.26 -11.56 6.81
C LEU A 63 -19.57 -12.76 7.48
N PHE A 64 -20.33 -13.70 8.06
CA PHE A 64 -19.76 -14.91 8.66
C PHE A 64 -19.01 -15.77 7.63
N TYR A 65 -19.51 -15.84 6.40
CA TYR A 65 -18.83 -16.53 5.29
C TYR A 65 -17.50 -15.84 4.98
N HIS A 66 -17.49 -14.51 4.80
CA HIS A 66 -16.26 -13.76 4.51
C HIS A 66 -15.22 -13.87 5.63
N LEU A 67 -15.63 -13.77 6.90
CA LEU A 67 -14.74 -13.99 8.04
C LEU A 67 -14.12 -15.40 8.02
N THR A 68 -14.93 -16.43 7.72
CA THR A 68 -14.45 -17.82 7.59
C THR A 68 -13.43 -17.92 6.46
N GLN A 69 -13.73 -17.36 5.28
CA GLN A 69 -12.83 -17.39 4.12
C GLN A 69 -11.50 -16.69 4.40
N VAL A 70 -11.52 -15.51 5.02
CA VAL A 70 -10.29 -14.75 5.37
C VAL A 70 -9.41 -15.54 6.33
N VAL A 71 -9.98 -16.19 7.35
CA VAL A 71 -9.20 -17.00 8.29
C VAL A 71 -8.69 -18.29 7.63
N THR A 72 -9.49 -18.93 6.79
CA THR A 72 -9.06 -20.10 6.00
C THR A 72 -7.91 -19.74 5.06
N LEU A 73 -7.98 -18.60 4.37
CA LEU A 73 -6.91 -18.06 3.53
C LEU A 73 -5.62 -17.83 4.35
N ALA A 74 -5.73 -17.23 5.54
CA ALA A 74 -4.61 -17.04 6.46
C ALA A 74 -3.93 -18.37 6.82
N ALA A 75 -4.74 -19.39 7.11
CA ALA A 75 -4.25 -20.73 7.48
C ALA A 75 -3.51 -21.40 6.32
N HIS A 76 -4.07 -21.41 5.10
CA HIS A 76 -3.39 -21.94 3.91
C HIS A 76 -2.05 -21.22 3.69
N SER A 77 -2.07 -19.88 3.66
CA SER A 77 -0.85 -19.09 3.44
C SER A 77 0.23 -19.39 4.48
N TRP A 78 -0.13 -19.47 5.77
CA TRP A 78 0.82 -19.79 6.82
C TRP A 78 1.38 -21.22 6.68
N LEU A 79 0.55 -22.20 6.35
CA LEU A 79 0.99 -23.59 6.18
C LEU A 79 1.97 -23.72 5.00
N GLU A 80 1.70 -23.02 3.90
CA GLU A 80 2.58 -22.96 2.71
C GLU A 80 3.86 -22.15 2.91
N ARG A 81 3.87 -21.21 3.88
CA ARG A 81 5.00 -20.34 4.16
C ARG A 81 6.27 -21.14 4.49
N SER A 82 7.38 -20.78 3.86
CA SER A 82 8.63 -21.55 3.95
C SER A 82 9.25 -21.52 5.36
N PRO A 83 10.01 -22.55 5.76
CA PRO A 83 10.64 -22.59 7.08
C PRO A 83 11.53 -21.37 7.39
N ASP A 84 12.26 -20.88 6.40
CA ASP A 84 13.14 -19.71 6.53
C ASP A 84 12.33 -18.43 6.79
N LEU A 85 11.18 -18.26 6.13
CA LEU A 85 10.29 -17.13 6.36
C LEU A 85 9.58 -17.22 7.70
N LYS A 86 9.19 -18.42 8.14
CA LYS A 86 8.67 -18.65 9.50
C LYS A 86 9.70 -18.33 10.57
N ALA A 87 10.98 -18.60 10.32
CA ALA A 87 12.06 -18.20 11.21
C ALA A 87 12.22 -16.68 11.27
N LEU A 88 12.13 -16.00 10.11
CA LEU A 88 12.13 -14.54 10.03
C LEU A 88 10.94 -13.94 10.78
N ASP A 89 9.74 -14.51 10.69
CA ASP A 89 8.57 -14.05 11.45
C ASP A 89 8.84 -14.04 12.95
N ARG A 90 9.36 -15.15 13.49
CA ARG A 90 9.73 -15.25 14.91
C ARG A 90 10.83 -14.26 15.29
N GLU A 91 11.80 -14.02 14.42
CA GLU A 91 12.84 -13.02 14.64
C GLU A 91 12.24 -11.61 14.74
N ARG A 92 11.32 -11.24 13.82
CA ARG A 92 10.71 -9.91 13.80
C ARG A 92 9.69 -9.71 14.91
N GLU A 93 8.96 -10.74 15.32
CA GLU A 93 8.09 -10.69 16.50
C GLU A 93 8.90 -10.47 17.79
N ALA A 94 10.08 -11.06 17.90
CA ALA A 94 10.98 -10.84 19.03
C ALA A 94 11.69 -9.47 18.99
N ASN A 95 11.72 -8.81 17.83
CA ASN A 95 12.33 -7.50 17.63
C ASN A 95 11.42 -6.61 16.74
N PRO A 96 10.28 -6.14 17.29
CA PRO A 96 9.23 -5.48 16.50
C PRO A 96 9.67 -4.16 15.88
N THR A 97 10.70 -3.50 16.42
CA THR A 97 11.22 -2.21 15.94
C THR A 97 12.55 -2.33 15.19
N TRP A 98 12.88 -3.51 14.65
CA TRP A 98 14.13 -3.77 13.92
C TRP A 98 14.45 -2.74 12.82
N PHE A 99 13.41 -2.22 12.16
CA PHE A 99 13.50 -1.23 11.08
C PHE A 99 13.88 0.19 11.56
N GLN A 100 13.91 0.44 12.87
CA GLN A 100 14.32 1.72 13.45
C GLN A 100 15.84 1.81 13.68
N SER A 101 16.59 0.73 13.46
CA SER A 101 18.04 0.76 13.64
C SER A 101 18.70 1.78 12.71
N GLU A 102 19.70 2.47 13.22
CA GLU A 102 20.62 3.35 12.49
C GLU A 102 21.36 2.64 11.34
N LYS A 103 21.35 1.30 11.33
CA LYS A 103 21.91 0.46 10.27
C LYS A 103 20.96 0.27 9.08
N MET A 104 19.74 0.79 9.17
CA MET A 104 18.77 0.71 8.09
C MET A 104 19.05 1.75 7.03
N ILE A 105 19.49 1.30 5.84
CA ILE A 105 19.72 2.13 4.67
C ILE A 105 18.99 1.51 3.49
N GLY A 106 18.04 2.27 2.93
CA GLY A 106 17.22 1.86 1.80
C GLY A 106 17.74 2.35 0.46
N GLY A 107 17.64 1.49 -0.55
CA GLY A 107 17.71 1.87 -1.96
C GLY A 107 16.38 1.59 -2.67
N VAL A 108 16.16 2.26 -3.80
CA VAL A 108 15.03 2.00 -4.70
C VAL A 108 15.53 1.99 -6.15
N CYS A 109 15.02 1.07 -6.98
CA CYS A 109 15.34 1.04 -8.41
C CYS A 109 14.29 0.32 -9.25
N TYR A 110 14.17 0.74 -10.51
CA TYR A 110 13.56 -0.04 -11.58
C TYR A 110 14.54 -1.13 -12.03
N VAL A 111 14.07 -2.37 -12.14
CA VAL A 111 14.92 -3.54 -12.44
C VAL A 111 15.52 -3.44 -13.84
N ASP A 112 14.70 -3.12 -14.82
CA ASP A 112 15.08 -2.91 -16.22
C ASP A 112 16.09 -1.77 -16.38
N LEU A 113 15.81 -0.61 -15.79
CA LEU A 113 16.67 0.57 -15.94
C LEU A 113 18.02 0.41 -15.22
N PHE A 114 18.02 -0.26 -14.06
CA PHE A 114 19.24 -0.40 -13.25
C PHE A 114 20.10 -1.60 -13.65
N ALA A 115 19.47 -2.71 -14.02
CA ALA A 115 20.17 -3.98 -14.25
C ALA A 115 19.67 -4.79 -15.45
N GLY A 116 18.59 -4.39 -16.12
CA GLY A 116 17.98 -5.11 -17.24
C GLY A 116 16.95 -6.14 -16.81
N ASP A 117 17.32 -7.09 -15.96
CA ASP A 117 16.42 -8.16 -15.49
C ASP A 117 16.74 -8.60 -14.05
N LEU A 118 15.88 -9.45 -13.47
CA LEU A 118 16.01 -9.93 -12.09
C LEU A 118 17.29 -10.74 -11.86
N GLN A 119 17.77 -11.50 -12.85
CA GLN A 119 18.99 -12.29 -12.72
C GLN A 119 20.24 -11.41 -12.73
N ALA A 120 20.26 -10.38 -13.56
CA ALA A 120 21.29 -9.38 -13.61
C ALA A 120 21.27 -8.50 -12.35
N LEU A 121 20.09 -8.14 -11.83
CA LEU A 121 19.96 -7.43 -10.55
C LEU A 121 20.51 -8.27 -9.39
N ARG A 122 20.26 -9.59 -9.38
CA ARG A 122 20.85 -10.50 -8.38
C ARG A 122 22.38 -10.47 -8.40
N LYS A 123 23.01 -10.25 -9.57
CA LYS A 123 24.47 -10.08 -9.69
C LYS A 123 24.96 -8.73 -9.14
N LYS A 124 24.08 -7.76 -8.88
CA LYS A 124 24.39 -6.45 -8.26
C LYS A 124 24.38 -6.47 -6.73
N ILE A 125 23.98 -7.57 -6.09
CA ILE A 125 24.00 -7.70 -4.61
C ILE A 125 25.35 -7.31 -3.98
N PRO A 126 26.53 -7.68 -4.53
CA PRO A 126 27.81 -7.22 -3.99
C PRO A 126 27.93 -5.69 -3.95
N TYR A 127 27.44 -4.99 -4.98
CA TYR A 127 27.41 -3.53 -5.02
C TYR A 127 26.46 -2.94 -3.97
N PHE A 128 25.28 -3.53 -3.80
CA PHE A 128 24.34 -3.09 -2.75
C PHE A 128 24.93 -3.24 -1.34
N LYS A 129 25.68 -4.32 -1.10
CA LYS A 129 26.41 -4.51 0.16
C LYS A 129 27.55 -3.52 0.34
N GLU A 130 28.30 -3.21 -0.73
CA GLU A 130 29.36 -2.20 -0.71
C GLU A 130 28.80 -0.82 -0.33
N LEU A 131 27.63 -0.46 -0.89
CA LEU A 131 26.91 0.77 -0.56
C LEU A 131 26.33 0.75 0.87
N GLY A 132 26.20 -0.43 1.49
CA GLY A 132 25.65 -0.60 2.82
C GLY A 132 24.12 -0.70 2.86
N LEU A 133 23.47 -1.04 1.74
CA LEU A 133 22.02 -1.22 1.72
C LEU A 133 21.61 -2.43 2.58
N THR A 134 20.53 -2.25 3.34
CA THR A 134 19.85 -3.31 4.12
C THR A 134 18.36 -3.41 3.78
N TYR A 135 17.91 -2.57 2.84
CA TYR A 135 16.55 -2.49 2.33
C TYR A 135 16.62 -2.15 0.84
N LEU A 136 15.89 -2.87 -0.01
CA LEU A 136 15.84 -2.60 -1.44
C LEU A 136 14.40 -2.67 -1.95
N HIS A 137 13.87 -1.53 -2.37
CA HIS A 137 12.59 -1.40 -3.03
C HIS A 137 12.75 -1.55 -4.54
N LEU A 138 12.08 -2.55 -5.09
CA LEU A 138 11.96 -2.73 -6.53
C LEU A 138 10.63 -2.14 -6.98
N MET A 139 10.69 -1.24 -7.96
CA MET A 139 9.51 -0.70 -8.64
C MET A 139 8.68 -1.84 -9.28
N PRO A 140 7.42 -1.60 -9.68
CA PRO A 140 6.50 -2.66 -10.10
C PRO A 140 7.09 -3.69 -11.06
N LEU A 141 6.94 -4.97 -10.71
CA LEU A 141 7.58 -6.12 -11.39
C LEU A 141 6.60 -7.02 -12.13
N PHE A 142 5.30 -6.82 -11.87
CA PHE A 142 4.26 -7.73 -12.30
C PHE A 142 3.76 -7.37 -13.69
N LYS A 143 3.08 -8.32 -14.33
CA LYS A 143 2.52 -8.14 -15.66
C LYS A 143 1.60 -6.92 -15.65
N ALA A 144 1.82 -6.04 -16.62
CA ALA A 144 1.10 -4.80 -16.86
C ALA A 144 0.82 -4.66 -18.37
N PRO A 145 -0.05 -3.72 -18.80
CA PRO A 145 -0.28 -3.46 -20.21
C PRO A 145 1.01 -3.15 -20.99
N GLU A 146 1.06 -3.55 -22.26
CA GLU A 146 2.15 -3.15 -23.14
C GLU A 146 2.05 -1.67 -23.50
N GLY A 147 3.19 -0.98 -23.59
CA GLY A 147 3.22 0.46 -23.86
C GLY A 147 3.08 1.28 -22.58
N ASP A 148 1.99 2.02 -22.45
CA ASP A 148 1.73 2.83 -21.27
C ASP A 148 1.03 2.00 -20.20
N SER A 149 1.68 1.89 -19.05
CA SER A 149 1.20 1.16 -17.87
C SER A 149 1.46 1.94 -16.59
N ASP A 150 1.67 3.26 -16.71
CA ASP A 150 2.03 4.11 -15.59
C ASP A 150 3.28 3.58 -14.86
N GLY A 151 4.32 3.25 -15.62
CA GLY A 151 5.55 2.65 -15.06
C GLY A 151 5.35 1.28 -14.40
N GLY A 152 4.30 0.55 -14.76
CA GLY A 152 3.94 -0.76 -14.20
C GLY A 152 2.93 -0.72 -13.05
N TYR A 153 2.42 0.46 -12.68
CA TYR A 153 1.38 0.61 -11.64
C TYR A 153 -0.01 0.16 -12.12
N ALA A 154 -0.25 0.06 -13.43
CA ALA A 154 -1.42 -0.64 -13.96
C ALA A 154 -1.21 -2.17 -13.97
N VAL A 155 -1.51 -2.86 -12.87
CA VAL A 155 -1.26 -4.31 -12.75
C VAL A 155 -2.34 -5.15 -13.46
N SER A 156 -1.92 -5.97 -14.42
CA SER A 156 -2.76 -6.95 -15.14
C SER A 156 -2.77 -8.34 -14.51
N ASP A 157 -1.70 -8.72 -13.79
CA ASP A 157 -1.67 -9.97 -12.99
C ASP A 157 -0.62 -9.92 -11.87
N TYR A 158 -1.08 -9.89 -10.61
CA TYR A 158 -0.26 -9.90 -9.40
C TYR A 158 0.62 -11.15 -9.21
N ARG A 159 0.38 -12.23 -9.97
CA ARG A 159 1.08 -13.52 -9.80
C ARG A 159 2.06 -13.85 -10.91
N THR A 160 2.19 -12.96 -11.89
CA THR A 160 3.09 -13.15 -13.05
C THR A 160 4.06 -11.98 -13.12
N VAL A 161 5.36 -12.25 -12.98
CA VAL A 161 6.41 -11.26 -13.28
C VAL A 161 6.35 -10.88 -14.76
N ASP A 162 6.54 -9.61 -15.09
CA ASP A 162 6.68 -9.14 -16.47
C ASP A 162 7.79 -9.95 -17.18
N ALA A 163 7.46 -10.54 -18.33
CA ALA A 163 8.35 -11.44 -19.05
C ALA A 163 9.68 -10.79 -19.46
N ARG A 164 9.72 -9.45 -19.57
CA ARG A 164 10.95 -8.67 -19.83
C ARG A 164 11.92 -8.69 -18.65
N LEU A 165 11.41 -8.84 -17.43
CA LEU A 165 12.17 -8.82 -16.19
C LEU A 165 12.56 -10.23 -15.71
N GLY A 166 11.82 -11.26 -16.13
CA GLY A 166 12.10 -12.66 -15.83
C GLY A 166 10.86 -13.42 -15.39
N THR A 167 11.03 -14.33 -14.41
CA THR A 167 9.97 -15.21 -13.92
C THR A 167 9.73 -15.05 -12.42
N MET A 168 8.61 -15.59 -11.93
CA MET A 168 8.37 -15.73 -10.48
C MET A 168 9.46 -16.53 -9.75
N ALA A 169 10.14 -17.46 -10.44
CA ALA A 169 11.26 -18.21 -9.87
C ALA A 169 12.49 -17.31 -9.70
N ASP A 170 12.75 -16.42 -10.65
CA ASP A 170 13.84 -15.44 -10.55
C ASP A 170 13.59 -14.46 -9.41
N LEU A 171 12.34 -13.99 -9.24
CA LEU A 171 11.97 -13.12 -8.12
C LEU A 171 12.18 -13.79 -6.76
N ARG A 172 11.72 -15.04 -6.59
CA ARG A 172 11.97 -15.81 -5.35
C ARG A 172 13.46 -16.01 -5.11
N ALA A 173 14.22 -16.36 -6.15
CA ALA A 173 15.66 -16.55 -6.04
C ALA A 173 16.41 -15.25 -5.69
N LEU A 174 15.92 -14.10 -6.17
CA LEU A 174 16.42 -12.78 -5.80
C LEU A 174 16.07 -12.46 -4.34
N ALA A 175 14.83 -12.67 -3.91
CA ALA A 175 14.38 -12.45 -2.53
C ALA A 175 15.25 -13.25 -1.54
N ASP A 176 15.46 -14.55 -1.81
CA ASP A 176 16.33 -15.41 -1.01
C ASP A 176 17.78 -14.90 -0.95
N ALA A 177 18.31 -14.43 -2.09
CA ALA A 177 19.68 -13.93 -2.16
C ALA A 177 19.85 -12.59 -1.43
N LEU A 178 18.86 -11.70 -1.51
CA LEU A 178 18.82 -10.44 -0.77
C LEU A 178 18.76 -10.70 0.74
N ARG A 179 17.87 -11.59 1.20
CA ARG A 179 17.78 -11.96 2.63
C ARG A 179 19.08 -12.54 3.16
N LYS A 180 19.72 -13.45 2.42
CA LYS A 180 21.05 -14.01 2.76
C LYS A 180 22.15 -12.94 2.79
N ALA A 181 21.97 -11.83 2.07
CA ALA A 181 22.87 -10.69 2.07
C ALA A 181 22.56 -9.67 3.19
N GLY A 182 21.50 -9.86 3.97
CA GLY A 182 21.03 -8.91 4.98
C GLY A 182 20.25 -7.73 4.39
N ILE A 183 19.63 -7.91 3.22
CA ILE A 183 18.86 -6.90 2.50
C ILE A 183 17.39 -7.32 2.45
N SER A 184 16.52 -6.48 3.00
CA SER A 184 15.07 -6.70 3.00
C SER A 184 14.49 -6.36 1.63
N LEU A 185 13.79 -7.31 1.00
CA LEU A 185 13.08 -7.05 -0.25
C LEU A 185 11.80 -6.27 0.02
N VAL A 186 11.60 -5.19 -0.74
CA VAL A 186 10.41 -4.36 -0.69
C VAL A 186 9.78 -4.28 -2.07
N LEU A 187 8.46 -4.47 -2.12
CA LEU A 187 7.66 -4.43 -3.33
C LEU A 187 6.48 -3.47 -3.16
N ASP A 188 5.95 -3.00 -4.28
CA ASP A 188 4.66 -2.32 -4.33
C ASP A 188 3.51 -3.30 -4.11
N PHE A 189 2.53 -2.87 -3.32
CA PHE A 189 1.20 -3.47 -3.26
C PHE A 189 0.22 -2.45 -3.84
N VAL A 190 0.03 -2.56 -5.16
CA VAL A 190 -1.01 -1.80 -5.86
C VAL A 190 -2.33 -2.44 -5.52
N PHE A 191 -3.12 -1.76 -4.70
CA PHE A 191 -4.36 -2.34 -4.14
C PHE A 191 -5.56 -1.43 -4.29
N ASN A 192 -5.36 -0.15 -4.62
CA ASN A 192 -6.48 0.73 -4.96
C ASN A 192 -7.12 0.37 -6.30
N HIS A 193 -6.35 -0.12 -7.27
CA HIS A 193 -6.80 -0.28 -8.64
C HIS A 193 -6.11 -1.46 -9.34
N THR A 194 -6.64 -1.88 -10.48
CA THR A 194 -5.98 -2.81 -11.41
C THR A 194 -5.96 -2.21 -12.81
N ALA A 195 -5.14 -2.75 -13.71
CA ALA A 195 -5.30 -2.49 -15.13
C ALA A 195 -6.69 -2.92 -15.62
N ASP A 196 -7.20 -2.30 -16.68
CA ASP A 196 -8.40 -2.76 -17.39
C ASP A 196 -8.21 -4.11 -18.08
N GLU A 197 -6.97 -4.52 -18.37
CA GLU A 197 -6.60 -5.87 -18.82
C GLU A 197 -6.58 -6.93 -17.71
N HIS A 198 -6.72 -6.55 -16.43
CA HIS A 198 -6.75 -7.51 -15.33
C HIS A 198 -7.92 -8.49 -15.47
N ARG A 199 -7.73 -9.76 -15.08
CA ARG A 199 -8.79 -10.79 -15.21
C ARG A 199 -10.13 -10.39 -14.60
N TRP A 200 -10.10 -9.68 -13.46
CA TRP A 200 -11.30 -9.17 -12.80
C TRP A 200 -11.95 -8.04 -13.60
N ALA A 201 -11.16 -7.09 -14.10
CA ALA A 201 -11.66 -5.99 -14.92
C ALA A 201 -12.25 -6.50 -16.24
N GLN A 202 -11.58 -7.44 -16.90
CA GLN A 202 -12.08 -8.07 -18.13
C GLN A 202 -13.39 -8.82 -17.91
N ALA A 203 -13.52 -9.57 -16.81
CA ALA A 203 -14.78 -10.23 -16.45
C ALA A 203 -15.90 -9.20 -16.20
N ALA A 204 -15.60 -8.12 -15.47
CA ALA A 204 -16.55 -7.05 -15.20
C ALA A 204 -16.99 -6.31 -16.48
N LEU A 205 -16.05 -5.98 -17.37
CA LEU A 205 -16.32 -5.35 -18.66
C LEU A 205 -17.13 -6.27 -19.60
N ALA A 206 -16.97 -7.59 -19.45
CA ALA A 206 -17.77 -8.58 -20.16
C ALA A 206 -19.18 -8.80 -19.56
N GLY A 207 -19.52 -8.13 -18.46
CA GLY A 207 -20.83 -8.18 -17.82
C GLY A 207 -21.01 -9.33 -16.81
N ASP A 208 -19.92 -9.89 -16.28
CA ASP A 208 -20.00 -10.81 -15.14
C ASP A 208 -20.46 -10.05 -13.88
N ALA A 209 -21.59 -10.45 -13.32
CA ALA A 209 -22.25 -9.70 -12.24
C ALA A 209 -21.39 -9.59 -10.97
N ASP A 210 -20.69 -10.66 -10.59
CA ASP A 210 -19.88 -10.69 -9.38
C ASP A 210 -18.65 -9.78 -9.53
N HIS A 211 -17.99 -9.82 -10.70
CA HIS A 211 -16.83 -8.96 -10.97
C HIS A 211 -17.20 -7.51 -11.28
N GLU A 212 -18.41 -7.22 -11.78
CA GLU A 212 -18.89 -5.82 -11.86
C GLU A 212 -18.88 -5.16 -10.48
N GLU A 213 -19.22 -5.89 -9.42
CA GLU A 213 -19.17 -5.38 -8.04
C GLU A 213 -17.75 -5.21 -7.48
N TYR A 214 -16.72 -5.71 -8.17
CA TYR A 214 -15.32 -5.48 -7.79
C TYR A 214 -14.85 -4.06 -8.14
N TYR A 215 -15.61 -3.31 -8.94
CA TYR A 215 -15.29 -1.95 -9.36
C TYR A 215 -16.51 -1.03 -9.17
N TYR A 216 -16.34 0.26 -9.45
CA TYR A 216 -17.42 1.24 -9.38
C TYR A 216 -17.94 1.58 -10.78
N PHE A 217 -18.94 0.85 -11.25
CA PHE A 217 -19.62 1.15 -12.51
C PHE A 217 -20.91 1.97 -12.31
N PHE A 218 -21.16 2.89 -13.22
CA PHE A 218 -22.33 3.76 -13.23
C PHE A 218 -22.99 3.77 -14.62
N PRO A 219 -24.32 3.69 -14.71
CA PRO A 219 -25.01 3.62 -16.01
C PRO A 219 -24.95 4.94 -16.79
N ASP A 220 -24.76 6.07 -16.10
CA ASP A 220 -24.71 7.41 -16.68
C ASP A 220 -23.88 8.36 -15.80
N ARG A 221 -23.82 9.64 -16.18
CA ARG A 221 -23.04 10.68 -15.47
C ARG A 221 -23.66 11.17 -14.16
N THR A 222 -24.87 10.78 -13.79
CA THR A 222 -25.58 11.35 -12.61
C THR A 222 -24.77 11.19 -11.33
N MET A 223 -24.23 9.98 -11.06
CA MET A 223 -23.39 9.73 -9.90
C MET A 223 -21.95 10.21 -10.09
N PRO A 224 -21.27 9.94 -11.23
CA PRO A 224 -19.97 10.54 -11.54
C PRO A 224 -19.92 12.06 -11.31
N ASP A 225 -20.87 12.81 -11.86
CA ASP A 225 -20.96 14.28 -11.71
C ASP A 225 -21.25 14.71 -10.26
N ALA A 226 -21.91 13.85 -9.46
CA ALA A 226 -22.15 14.13 -8.05
C ALA A 226 -20.87 13.95 -7.22
N TYR A 227 -20.07 12.93 -7.54
CA TYR A 227 -18.76 12.70 -6.92
C TYR A 227 -17.74 13.76 -7.34
N ASP A 228 -17.61 14.04 -8.63
CA ASP A 228 -16.62 14.99 -9.19
C ASP A 228 -16.69 16.40 -8.58
N ARG A 229 -17.79 16.77 -7.90
CA ARG A 229 -17.90 18.04 -7.15
C ARG A 229 -16.91 18.18 -6.01
N THR A 230 -16.40 17.07 -5.47
CA THR A 230 -15.55 17.06 -4.28
C THR A 230 -14.24 16.29 -4.49
N LEU A 231 -14.07 15.61 -5.62
CA LEU A 231 -12.84 14.88 -5.94
C LEU A 231 -11.73 15.81 -6.43
N ARG A 232 -10.49 15.44 -6.12
CA ARG A 232 -9.28 16.10 -6.64
C ARG A 232 -8.83 15.36 -7.91
N GLU A 233 -8.53 16.12 -8.96
CA GLU A 233 -7.93 15.56 -10.18
C GLU A 233 -6.45 15.24 -9.92
N ILE A 234 -6.07 13.97 -10.05
CA ILE A 234 -4.68 13.52 -9.87
C ILE A 234 -3.87 13.75 -11.14
N PHE A 235 -4.41 13.30 -12.28
CA PHE A 235 -3.82 13.48 -13.61
C PHE A 235 -4.76 14.28 -14.53
N PRO A 236 -4.91 15.60 -14.31
CA PRO A 236 -5.83 16.43 -15.09
C PRO A 236 -5.48 16.52 -16.59
N ASP A 237 -4.23 16.22 -16.96
CA ASP A 237 -3.79 16.13 -18.35
C ASP A 237 -4.32 14.87 -19.06
N GLN A 238 -4.72 13.83 -18.32
CA GLN A 238 -5.23 12.56 -18.85
C GLN A 238 -6.74 12.60 -19.06
N HIS A 239 -7.49 13.00 -18.02
CA HIS A 239 -8.94 13.17 -18.11
C HIS A 239 -9.46 14.11 -17.01
N PRO A 240 -10.62 14.75 -17.23
CA PRO A 240 -11.31 15.48 -16.17
C PRO A 240 -11.89 14.52 -15.13
N GLY A 241 -11.99 14.98 -13.88
CA GLY A 241 -12.61 14.22 -12.77
C GLY A 241 -11.94 12.87 -12.51
N SER A 242 -12.71 11.88 -12.05
CA SER A 242 -12.21 10.53 -11.72
C SER A 242 -13.00 9.40 -12.38
N PHE A 243 -13.57 9.62 -13.56
CA PHE A 243 -14.41 8.63 -14.24
C PHE A 243 -14.17 8.56 -15.74
N SER A 244 -14.06 7.34 -16.26
CA SER A 244 -13.89 7.05 -17.68
C SER A 244 -15.08 6.27 -18.25
N TYR A 245 -15.50 6.57 -19.48
CA TYR A 245 -16.55 5.82 -20.17
C TYR A 245 -15.99 4.55 -20.80
N ARG A 246 -16.77 3.46 -20.78
CA ARG A 246 -16.44 2.16 -21.38
C ARG A 246 -17.47 1.78 -22.41
N ASP A 247 -17.02 1.63 -23.65
CA ASP A 247 -17.87 1.25 -24.78
C ASP A 247 -18.31 -0.22 -24.66
N GLU A 248 -17.49 -1.07 -24.04
CA GLU A 248 -17.70 -2.52 -23.91
C GLU A 248 -18.99 -2.85 -23.16
N ASN A 249 -19.27 -2.12 -22.08
CA ASN A 249 -20.46 -2.32 -21.25
C ASN A 249 -21.38 -1.08 -21.17
N ASN A 250 -21.08 -0.02 -21.93
CA ASN A 250 -21.82 1.24 -21.99
C ASN A 250 -22.00 1.92 -20.62
N LYS A 251 -20.99 1.86 -19.76
CA LYS A 251 -21.01 2.43 -18.39
C LYS A 251 -19.84 3.37 -18.17
N TRP A 252 -19.96 4.23 -17.16
CA TRP A 252 -18.83 4.96 -16.58
C TRP A 252 -18.19 4.12 -15.49
N VAL A 253 -16.87 4.13 -15.38
CA VAL A 253 -16.12 3.44 -14.34
C VAL A 253 -15.19 4.41 -13.61
N TRP A 254 -15.03 4.22 -12.31
CA TRP A 254 -14.12 5.04 -11.50
C TRP A 254 -12.66 4.74 -11.87
N THR A 255 -11.95 5.79 -12.26
CA THR A 255 -10.53 5.81 -12.63
C THR A 255 -9.88 7.03 -12.01
N THR A 256 -9.35 6.91 -10.80
CA THR A 256 -8.73 8.05 -10.08
C THR A 256 -7.45 8.54 -10.78
N PHE A 257 -6.74 7.61 -11.42
CA PHE A 257 -5.44 7.81 -12.05
C PHE A 257 -5.55 7.88 -13.57
N ASN A 258 -4.92 6.98 -14.32
CA ASN A 258 -5.10 6.89 -15.76
C ASN A 258 -6.41 6.18 -16.11
N THR A 259 -6.89 6.40 -17.34
CA THR A 259 -8.11 5.77 -17.83
C THR A 259 -8.03 4.24 -17.76
N PHE A 260 -6.86 3.62 -17.95
CA PHE A 260 -6.63 2.18 -17.87
C PHE A 260 -6.46 1.63 -16.44
N GLN A 261 -6.59 2.44 -15.39
CA GLN A 261 -6.51 2.03 -13.98
C GLN A 261 -7.90 2.09 -13.33
N LEU A 262 -8.57 0.95 -13.18
CA LEU A 262 -9.91 0.87 -12.58
C LEU A 262 -9.81 0.72 -11.07
N ASP A 263 -10.44 1.65 -10.33
CA ASP A 263 -10.49 1.62 -8.87
C ASP A 263 -11.32 0.43 -8.37
N LEU A 264 -10.71 -0.37 -7.50
CA LEU A 264 -11.32 -1.51 -6.81
C LEU A 264 -12.35 -1.03 -5.76
N ASN A 265 -13.47 -1.73 -5.69
CA ASN A 265 -14.58 -1.43 -4.80
C ASN A 265 -14.48 -2.19 -3.48
N TYR A 266 -13.76 -1.61 -2.53
CA TYR A 266 -13.64 -2.18 -1.18
C TYR A 266 -14.91 -2.15 -0.34
N ARG A 267 -16.06 -1.66 -0.84
CA ARG A 267 -17.34 -1.93 -0.17
C ARG A 267 -17.75 -3.38 -0.34
N ASN A 268 -17.22 -4.08 -1.34
CA ASN A 268 -17.42 -5.50 -1.53
C ASN A 268 -16.38 -6.30 -0.71
N PRO A 269 -16.79 -7.10 0.30
CA PRO A 269 -15.87 -7.89 1.12
C PRO A 269 -15.06 -8.92 0.32
N MET A 270 -15.51 -9.32 -0.88
CA MET A 270 -14.72 -10.19 -1.77
C MET A 270 -13.47 -9.51 -2.31
N VAL A 271 -13.51 -8.19 -2.55
CA VAL A 271 -12.32 -7.43 -2.97
C VAL A 271 -11.26 -7.41 -1.87
N PHE A 272 -11.67 -7.28 -0.60
CA PHE A 272 -10.74 -7.44 0.53
C PHE A 272 -10.13 -8.84 0.56
N TYR A 273 -10.96 -9.88 0.40
CA TYR A 273 -10.50 -11.27 0.39
C TYR A 273 -9.47 -11.54 -0.71
N GLU A 274 -9.76 -11.10 -1.93
CA GLU A 274 -8.88 -11.29 -3.10
C GLU A 274 -7.54 -10.57 -2.91
N MET A 275 -7.59 -9.28 -2.52
CA MET A 275 -6.37 -8.50 -2.28
C MET A 275 -5.59 -8.99 -1.06
N ALA A 276 -6.27 -9.54 -0.05
CA ALA A 276 -5.59 -10.23 1.06
C ALA A 276 -4.85 -11.47 0.56
N GLY A 277 -5.40 -12.19 -0.41
CA GLY A 277 -4.75 -13.30 -1.08
C GLY A 277 -3.49 -12.88 -1.81
N GLU A 278 -3.55 -11.79 -2.59
CA GLU A 278 -2.37 -11.25 -3.28
C GLU A 278 -1.31 -10.72 -2.30
N MET A 279 -1.72 -10.06 -1.22
CA MET A 279 -0.83 -9.62 -0.15
C MET A 279 -0.07 -10.80 0.50
N LEU A 280 -0.79 -11.86 0.86
CA LEU A 280 -0.21 -13.06 1.47
C LEU A 280 0.68 -13.84 0.49
N PHE A 281 0.33 -13.86 -0.80
CA PHE A 281 1.18 -14.38 -1.85
C PHE A 281 2.53 -13.63 -1.91
N LEU A 282 2.52 -12.30 -1.93
CA LEU A 282 3.75 -11.49 -1.93
C LEU A 282 4.57 -11.71 -0.65
N ALA A 283 3.90 -11.87 0.50
CA ALA A 283 4.56 -12.25 1.75
C ALA A 283 5.30 -13.59 1.63
N ASN A 284 4.71 -14.59 0.96
CA ASN A 284 5.28 -15.92 0.75
C ASN A 284 6.30 -15.99 -0.40
N VAL A 285 6.32 -15.01 -1.30
CA VAL A 285 7.46 -14.78 -2.22
C VAL A 285 8.72 -14.37 -1.44
N GLY A 286 8.54 -13.81 -0.23
CA GLY A 286 9.61 -13.39 0.66
C GLY A 286 9.83 -11.88 0.69
N CYS A 287 8.79 -11.11 0.35
CA CYS A 287 8.73 -9.68 0.59
C CYS A 287 8.67 -9.40 2.10
N GLU A 288 9.43 -8.40 2.57
CA GLU A 288 9.50 -8.01 3.98
C GLU A 288 8.79 -6.68 4.25
N VAL A 289 8.61 -5.83 3.24
CA VAL A 289 7.83 -4.60 3.34
C VAL A 289 7.03 -4.37 2.08
N LEU A 290 5.73 -4.10 2.21
CA LEU A 290 4.90 -3.68 1.09
C LEU A 290 4.70 -2.16 1.12
N ARG A 291 5.02 -1.48 0.01
CA ARG A 291 4.59 -0.09 -0.23
C ARG A 291 3.10 -0.13 -0.58
N LEU A 292 2.26 0.43 0.28
CA LEU A 292 0.83 0.53 0.04
C LEU A 292 0.56 1.71 -0.90
N ASP A 293 0.45 1.40 -2.19
CA ASP A 293 0.22 2.39 -3.24
C ASP A 293 -1.19 2.96 -3.15
N ALA A 294 -1.32 4.28 -3.23
CA ALA A 294 -2.60 4.97 -3.30
C ALA A 294 -3.56 4.64 -2.13
N LEU A 295 -3.03 4.33 -0.93
CA LEU A 295 -3.86 3.93 0.21
C LEU A 295 -4.88 4.99 0.67
N ALA A 296 -4.67 6.24 0.28
CA ALA A 296 -5.63 7.31 0.56
C ALA A 296 -6.98 7.11 -0.15
N PHE A 297 -6.99 6.42 -1.30
CA PHE A 297 -8.11 6.41 -2.22
C PHE A 297 -9.01 5.18 -2.07
N ILE A 298 -8.64 4.19 -1.27
CA ILE A 298 -9.28 2.86 -1.22
C ILE A 298 -10.71 2.83 -0.66
N TRP A 299 -11.29 3.98 -0.28
CA TRP A 299 -12.68 4.06 0.15
C TRP A 299 -13.39 5.28 -0.42
N LYS A 300 -14.61 5.09 -0.92
CA LYS A 300 -15.39 6.14 -1.61
C LYS A 300 -16.69 6.44 -0.87
N GLU A 301 -16.96 7.72 -0.61
CA GLU A 301 -18.19 8.21 0.04
C GLU A 301 -18.66 9.51 -0.60
N LEU A 302 -19.93 9.55 -1.02
CA LEU A 302 -20.49 10.70 -1.75
C LEU A 302 -20.44 11.97 -0.89
N GLY A 303 -20.00 13.08 -1.50
CA GLY A 303 -19.88 14.38 -0.82
C GLY A 303 -18.59 14.57 -0.02
N THR A 304 -17.66 13.62 -0.12
CA THR A 304 -16.32 13.71 0.48
C THR A 304 -15.24 13.77 -0.61
N SER A 305 -13.98 14.03 -0.24
CA SER A 305 -12.85 13.92 -1.17
C SER A 305 -12.57 12.50 -1.64
N CYS A 306 -13.15 11.48 -0.99
CA CYS A 306 -12.78 10.06 -1.17
C CYS A 306 -11.27 9.81 -0.97
N GLU A 307 -10.63 10.65 -0.16
CA GLU A 307 -9.24 10.55 0.27
C GLU A 307 -9.21 10.45 1.81
N SER A 308 -8.43 9.52 2.35
CA SER A 308 -8.16 9.37 3.79
C SER A 308 -9.41 9.27 4.68
N LEU A 309 -10.46 8.63 4.15
CA LEU A 309 -11.67 8.34 4.92
C LEU A 309 -11.37 7.35 6.07
N PRO A 310 -12.09 7.41 7.20
CA PRO A 310 -11.88 6.49 8.32
C PRO A 310 -11.91 5.01 7.95
N LYS A 311 -12.75 4.64 6.96
CA LYS A 311 -12.84 3.27 6.46
C LYS A 311 -11.61 2.82 5.66
N ALA A 312 -10.89 3.74 5.02
CA ALA A 312 -9.59 3.43 4.41
C ALA A 312 -8.56 3.00 5.48
N HIS A 313 -8.48 3.75 6.59
CA HIS A 313 -7.63 3.37 7.73
C HIS A 313 -8.02 2.00 8.30
N GLN A 314 -9.32 1.76 8.54
CA GLN A 314 -9.81 0.48 9.05
C GLN A 314 -9.47 -0.70 8.12
N LEU A 315 -9.50 -0.48 6.80
CA LEU A 315 -9.16 -1.48 5.81
C LEU A 315 -7.66 -1.85 5.87
N VAL A 316 -6.77 -0.85 5.92
CA VAL A 316 -5.32 -1.08 6.08
C VAL A 316 -5.01 -1.77 7.40
N GLN A 317 -5.68 -1.36 8.48
CA GLN A 317 -5.59 -2.00 9.79
C GLN A 317 -6.05 -3.47 9.75
N ALA A 318 -7.07 -3.82 8.95
CA ALA A 318 -7.54 -5.18 8.78
C ALA A 318 -6.51 -6.05 8.04
N PHE A 319 -5.90 -5.52 6.98
CA PHE A 319 -4.77 -6.18 6.31
C PHE A 319 -3.59 -6.39 7.27
N ASN A 320 -3.26 -5.39 8.08
CA ASN A 320 -2.21 -5.49 9.09
C ASN A 320 -2.53 -6.61 10.11
N ALA A 321 -3.75 -6.63 10.66
CA ALA A 321 -4.18 -7.66 11.61
C ALA A 321 -4.08 -9.08 11.02
N LEU A 322 -4.42 -9.24 9.73
CA LEU A 322 -4.28 -10.51 9.02
C LEU A 322 -2.81 -10.94 8.87
N LEU A 323 -1.89 -10.01 8.59
CA LEU A 323 -0.45 -10.31 8.55
C LEU A 323 0.11 -10.72 9.91
N ARG A 324 -0.36 -10.13 11.00
CA ARG A 324 0.01 -10.57 12.36
C ARG A 324 -0.37 -12.03 12.62
N ILE A 325 -1.33 -12.59 11.87
CA ILE A 325 -1.72 -14.00 11.94
C ILE A 325 -0.83 -14.87 11.04
N ALA A 326 -0.66 -14.48 9.77
CA ALA A 326 -0.14 -15.37 8.72
C ALA A 326 1.27 -15.03 8.17
N ALA A 327 1.78 -13.82 8.39
CA ALA A 327 3.15 -13.43 7.98
C ALA A 327 3.68 -12.25 8.83
N PRO A 328 3.94 -12.44 10.14
CA PRO A 328 4.27 -11.36 11.05
C PRO A 328 5.47 -10.49 10.66
N SER A 329 6.45 -11.03 9.95
CA SER A 329 7.64 -10.27 9.50
C SER A 329 7.34 -9.18 8.47
N LEU A 330 6.20 -9.24 7.77
CA LEU A 330 5.88 -8.27 6.74
C LEU A 330 5.36 -6.96 7.33
N LEU A 331 5.99 -5.84 6.98
CA LEU A 331 5.57 -4.50 7.38
C LEU A 331 4.89 -3.74 6.24
N PHE A 332 4.16 -2.69 6.58
CA PHE A 332 3.62 -1.75 5.61
C PHE A 332 4.40 -0.44 5.62
N LYS A 333 4.66 0.05 4.40
CA LYS A 333 5.13 1.40 4.11
C LYS A 333 4.00 2.18 3.46
N SER A 334 3.43 3.14 4.18
CA SER A 334 2.42 4.05 3.65
C SER A 334 3.02 4.97 2.58
N GLU A 335 2.31 5.09 1.46
CA GLU A 335 2.50 6.14 0.47
C GLU A 335 1.28 7.06 0.44
N ALA A 336 1.27 8.01 1.37
CA ALA A 336 0.25 9.05 1.43
C ALA A 336 0.88 10.39 1.01
N ILE A 337 0.66 10.82 -0.24
CA ILE A 337 1.11 12.13 -0.75
C ILE A 337 -0.06 13.12 -0.65
N VAL A 338 -0.46 13.37 0.59
CA VAL A 338 -1.60 14.23 0.95
C VAL A 338 -1.15 15.28 1.97
N HIS A 339 -2.08 16.06 2.51
CA HIS A 339 -1.80 17.01 3.59
C HIS A 339 -1.07 16.33 4.77
N PRO A 340 -0.07 16.96 5.41
CA PRO A 340 0.73 16.33 6.46
C PRO A 340 -0.07 15.74 7.62
N ASP A 341 -1.19 16.37 7.99
CA ASP A 341 -2.08 15.86 9.04
C ASP A 341 -2.74 14.52 8.66
N GLU A 342 -3.03 14.30 7.37
CA GLU A 342 -3.56 13.03 6.88
C GLU A 342 -2.45 11.97 6.79
N VAL A 343 -1.25 12.35 6.34
CA VAL A 343 -0.08 11.43 6.29
C VAL A 343 0.20 10.81 7.65
N ALA A 344 0.19 11.62 8.71
CA ALA A 344 0.48 11.18 10.07
C ALA A 344 -0.53 10.14 10.61
N LYS A 345 -1.79 10.16 10.14
CA LYS A 345 -2.84 9.25 10.61
C LYS A 345 -2.64 7.80 10.18
N TYR A 346 -1.91 7.55 9.09
CA TYR A 346 -1.61 6.20 8.63
C TYR A 346 -0.50 5.51 9.44
N ILE A 347 0.22 6.27 10.26
CA ILE A 347 1.45 5.81 10.92
C ILE A 347 1.10 5.19 12.25
N GLY A 348 1.40 3.90 12.39
CA GLY A 348 1.21 3.17 13.63
C GLY A 348 1.55 1.69 13.50
N GLU A 349 1.87 1.06 14.63
CA GLU A 349 2.17 -0.38 14.72
C GLU A 349 1.08 -1.24 14.06
N GLU A 350 -0.16 -0.84 14.30
CA GLU A 350 -1.38 -1.52 13.90
C GLU A 350 -1.87 -1.16 12.50
N GLU A 351 -1.23 -0.20 11.82
CA GLU A 351 -1.60 0.24 10.48
C GLU A 351 -0.38 0.19 9.57
N CYS A 352 0.32 1.30 9.35
CA CYS A 352 1.61 1.32 8.65
C CYS A 352 2.76 1.65 9.60
N GLN A 353 3.67 0.70 9.80
CA GLN A 353 4.84 0.89 10.66
C GLN A 353 5.87 1.83 10.02
N LEU A 354 5.88 1.89 8.69
CA LEU A 354 6.72 2.78 7.90
C LEU A 354 5.83 3.77 7.13
N SER A 355 6.32 4.98 6.91
CA SER A 355 5.63 5.94 6.03
C SER A 355 6.65 6.82 5.31
N TYR A 356 6.41 7.14 4.04
CA TYR A 356 7.18 8.19 3.38
C TYR A 356 7.02 9.51 4.14
N ASN A 357 8.10 10.30 4.21
CA ASN A 357 8.06 11.65 4.78
C ASN A 357 8.09 12.72 3.68
N PRO A 358 6.97 12.94 2.94
CA PRO A 358 6.93 13.89 1.84
C PRO A 358 7.15 15.32 2.32
N LEU A 359 6.74 15.65 3.54
CA LEU A 359 6.93 16.99 4.11
C LEU A 359 8.42 17.31 4.28
N LEU A 360 9.20 16.40 4.87
CA LEU A 360 10.65 16.60 4.97
C LEU A 360 11.28 16.73 3.58
N MET A 361 10.95 15.82 2.65
CA MET A 361 11.48 15.86 1.28
C MET A 361 11.19 17.20 0.60
N ALA A 362 9.92 17.62 0.57
CA ALA A 362 9.51 18.89 -0.05
C ALA A 362 10.19 20.10 0.61
N LEU A 363 10.34 20.08 1.94
CA LEU A 363 10.95 21.19 2.68
C LEU A 363 12.48 21.26 2.50
N LEU A 364 13.16 20.15 2.26
CA LEU A 364 14.58 20.15 1.86
C LEU A 364 14.76 20.88 0.52
N TRP A 365 13.94 20.56 -0.48
CA TRP A 365 13.95 21.27 -1.77
C TRP A 365 13.53 22.73 -1.63
N ASN A 366 12.51 23.05 -0.83
CA ASN A 366 12.17 24.43 -0.52
C ASN A 366 13.37 25.21 0.07
N SER A 367 14.08 24.63 1.05
CA SER A 367 15.21 25.29 1.70
C SER A 367 16.41 25.46 0.77
N LEU A 368 16.62 24.55 -0.19
CA LEU A 368 17.62 24.73 -1.25
C LEU A 368 17.29 25.90 -2.18
N ALA A 369 16.02 26.10 -2.54
CA ALA A 369 15.61 27.21 -3.41
C ALA A 369 15.69 28.56 -2.67
N THR A 370 15.13 28.62 -1.47
CA THR A 370 14.98 29.85 -0.68
C THR A 370 16.24 30.26 0.09
N ARG A 371 17.14 29.30 0.38
CA ARG A 371 18.27 29.42 1.32
C ARG A 371 17.84 29.68 2.76
N GLU A 372 16.56 29.48 3.05
CA GLU A 372 15.98 29.67 4.37
C GLU A 372 15.47 28.34 4.92
N VAL A 373 15.76 28.08 6.20
CA VAL A 373 15.33 26.86 6.90
C VAL A 373 14.15 27.10 7.85
N ARG A 374 13.51 28.29 7.83
CA ARG A 374 12.45 28.63 8.78
C ARG A 374 11.25 27.68 8.68
N LEU A 375 10.78 27.39 7.46
CA LEU A 375 9.65 26.49 7.24
C LEU A 375 10.01 25.04 7.58
N LEU A 376 11.20 24.58 7.16
CA LEU A 376 11.75 23.28 7.54
C LEU A 376 11.83 23.11 9.06
N ARG A 377 12.44 24.07 9.76
CA ARG A 377 12.58 24.05 11.22
C ARG A 377 11.23 24.07 11.93
N HIS A 378 10.30 24.90 11.46
CA HIS A 378 8.97 25.02 12.05
C HIS A 378 8.17 23.72 11.92
N ALA A 379 8.07 23.17 10.71
CA ALA A 379 7.36 21.92 10.49
C ALA A 379 8.01 20.75 11.22
N MET A 380 9.34 20.60 11.14
CA MET A 380 10.04 19.46 11.75
C MET A 380 10.09 19.52 13.28
N SER A 381 9.87 20.68 13.90
CA SER A 381 9.89 20.75 15.37
C SER A 381 8.72 20.02 16.03
N TYR A 382 7.64 19.73 15.29
CA TYR A 382 6.47 19.07 15.85
C TYR A 382 5.86 17.99 14.94
N ARG A 383 5.98 18.09 13.61
CA ARG A 383 5.44 17.10 12.66
C ARG A 383 6.37 15.90 12.42
N PHE A 384 7.62 15.97 12.88
CA PHE A 384 8.54 14.84 12.78
C PHE A 384 8.23 13.75 13.82
N GLN A 385 7.59 14.12 14.93
CA GLN A 385 7.19 13.17 15.96
C GLN A 385 6.03 12.30 15.47
N ILE A 386 6.23 10.98 15.57
CA ILE A 386 5.27 9.93 15.20
C ILE A 386 5.19 8.92 16.37
N PRO A 387 4.24 7.96 16.36
CA PRO A 387 4.23 6.89 17.34
C PRO A 387 5.59 6.21 17.46
N ALA A 388 5.98 5.86 18.69
CA ALA A 388 7.33 5.37 19.01
C ALA A 388 7.66 4.06 18.29
N GLU A 389 6.64 3.30 17.88
CA GLU A 389 6.75 1.96 17.29
C GLU A 389 6.77 2.03 15.75
N SER A 390 7.03 3.21 15.18
CA SER A 390 6.99 3.47 13.74
C SER A 390 8.19 4.30 13.28
N ALA A 391 8.43 4.36 11.97
CA ALA A 391 9.53 5.13 11.41
C ALA A 391 9.16 5.86 10.13
N TRP A 392 9.71 7.05 9.97
CA TRP A 392 9.72 7.73 8.68
C TRP A 392 10.72 7.07 7.73
N VAL A 393 10.30 6.85 6.49
CA VAL A 393 11.17 6.64 5.33
C VAL A 393 11.52 8.02 4.78
N ASN A 394 12.62 8.57 5.28
CA ASN A 394 13.14 9.87 4.83
C ASN A 394 13.86 9.70 3.49
N TYR A 395 13.54 10.56 2.52
CA TYR A 395 14.06 10.45 1.15
C TYR A 395 14.32 11.84 0.56
N ILE A 396 15.14 11.87 -0.49
CA ILE A 396 15.46 13.09 -1.25
C ILE A 396 14.66 13.17 -2.55
N ARG A 397 14.51 12.05 -3.25
CA ARG A 397 13.73 11.88 -4.47
C ARG A 397 13.11 10.49 -4.52
N CYS A 398 12.06 10.34 -5.32
CA CYS A 398 11.40 9.10 -5.66
C CYS A 398 11.23 9.02 -7.20
N HIS A 399 10.47 8.03 -7.66
CA HIS A 399 10.14 7.86 -9.07
C HIS A 399 9.14 8.92 -9.56
N ASP A 400 8.27 9.41 -8.68
CA ASP A 400 7.30 10.47 -8.96
C ASP A 400 7.91 11.88 -9.01
N ASP A 401 7.06 12.85 -9.33
CA ASP A 401 7.32 14.28 -9.25
C ASP A 401 7.57 14.77 -7.81
N ILE A 402 7.59 16.10 -7.62
CA ILE A 402 7.70 16.73 -6.30
C ILE A 402 6.43 17.57 -6.07
N GLY A 403 5.52 17.04 -5.26
CA GLY A 403 4.43 17.81 -4.70
C GLY A 403 4.88 18.74 -3.57
N TRP A 404 4.47 20.02 -3.61
CA TRP A 404 4.74 21.00 -2.55
C TRP A 404 3.73 20.86 -1.39
N THR A 405 3.74 19.71 -0.73
CA THR A 405 2.74 19.28 0.26
C THR A 405 2.95 19.86 1.68
N PHE A 406 3.63 21.01 1.80
CA PHE A 406 3.66 21.72 3.09
C PHE A 406 2.29 22.31 3.40
N ASP A 407 1.96 22.42 4.69
CA ASP A 407 0.71 23.00 5.18
C ASP A 407 0.68 24.53 4.99
N ASP A 408 -0.48 25.05 4.59
CA ASP A 408 -0.70 26.50 4.43
C ASP A 408 -0.78 27.20 5.79
N GLY A 409 -1.22 26.52 6.84
CA GLY A 409 -1.21 27.02 8.23
C GLY A 409 0.22 27.27 8.72
N ASP A 410 1.10 26.29 8.54
CA ASP A 410 2.55 26.40 8.84
C ASP A 410 3.24 27.51 8.08
N ALA A 411 2.98 27.59 6.77
CA ALA A 411 3.49 28.68 5.95
C ALA A 411 2.99 30.04 6.47
N GLY A 412 1.68 30.13 6.75
CA GLY A 412 1.03 31.34 7.26
C GLY A 412 1.59 31.81 8.60
N ALA A 413 1.88 30.89 9.52
CA ALA A 413 2.50 31.18 10.83
C ALA A 413 3.88 31.85 10.71
N LEU A 414 4.55 31.68 9.56
CA LEU A 414 5.83 32.31 9.23
C LEU A 414 5.71 33.51 8.28
N GLY A 415 4.48 33.95 7.99
CA GLY A 415 4.19 35.04 7.05
C GLY A 415 4.45 34.68 5.59
N ILE A 416 4.33 33.39 5.23
CA ILE A 416 4.47 32.89 3.86
C ILE A 416 3.07 32.57 3.33
N ASN A 417 2.70 33.14 2.19
CA ASN A 417 1.47 32.74 1.49
C ASN A 417 1.73 31.43 0.74
N GLY A 418 1.05 30.35 1.13
CA GLY A 418 1.29 29.01 0.58
C GLY A 418 1.10 28.92 -0.94
N TYR A 419 0.04 29.52 -1.47
CA TYR A 419 -0.26 29.55 -2.92
C TYR A 419 0.85 30.22 -3.73
N ASP A 420 1.24 31.45 -3.36
CA ASP A 420 2.30 32.18 -4.05
C ASP A 420 3.65 31.48 -3.91
N HIS A 421 3.90 30.85 -2.76
CA HIS A 421 5.13 30.13 -2.50
C HIS A 421 5.27 28.87 -3.35
N ARG A 422 4.20 28.09 -3.54
CA ARG A 422 4.19 26.96 -4.49
C ARG A 422 4.45 27.41 -5.91
N ARG A 423 3.86 28.53 -6.34
CA ARG A 423 4.13 29.12 -7.66
C ARG A 423 5.60 29.54 -7.81
N PHE A 424 6.19 30.13 -6.78
CA PHE A 424 7.63 30.42 -6.76
C PHE A 424 8.46 29.14 -6.91
N LEU A 425 8.18 28.10 -6.12
CA LEU A 425 8.94 26.84 -6.16
C LEU A 425 8.82 26.15 -7.53
N ASN A 426 7.62 26.10 -8.11
CA ASN A 426 7.42 25.60 -9.47
C ASN A 426 8.25 26.39 -10.49
N ASN A 427 8.20 27.72 -10.47
CA ASN A 427 9.01 28.54 -11.38
C ASN A 427 10.51 28.35 -11.13
N PHE A 428 10.94 28.19 -9.88
CA PHE A 428 12.33 27.96 -9.54
C PHE A 428 12.80 26.61 -10.10
N TYR A 429 12.10 25.52 -9.80
CA TYR A 429 12.54 24.17 -10.18
C TYR A 429 12.37 23.84 -11.67
N THR A 430 11.46 24.53 -12.36
CA THR A 430 11.33 24.46 -13.83
C THR A 430 12.25 25.42 -14.59
N GLY A 431 13.16 26.11 -13.90
CA GLY A 431 14.14 27.02 -14.52
C GLY A 431 13.53 28.34 -15.05
N ARG A 432 12.28 28.64 -14.71
CA ARG A 432 11.55 29.86 -15.12
C ARG A 432 11.78 31.05 -14.20
N PHE A 433 12.45 30.84 -13.06
CA PHE A 433 12.87 31.91 -12.14
C PHE A 433 14.30 32.35 -12.42
N THR A 434 14.51 33.67 -12.55
CA THR A 434 15.83 34.26 -12.81
C THR A 434 16.85 33.85 -11.75
N GLY A 435 17.99 33.29 -12.17
CA GLY A 435 19.04 32.83 -11.26
C GLY A 435 18.83 31.42 -10.70
N SER A 436 17.80 30.70 -11.12
CA SER A 436 17.63 29.29 -10.75
C SER A 436 18.76 28.40 -11.27
N PHE A 437 19.25 27.52 -10.39
CA PHE A 437 20.18 26.44 -10.75
C PHE A 437 19.47 25.19 -11.27
N ALA A 438 18.15 25.10 -11.11
CA ALA A 438 17.40 23.91 -11.42
C ALA A 438 17.13 23.76 -12.92
N ARG A 439 16.92 22.52 -13.36
CA ARG A 439 16.63 22.12 -14.75
C ARG A 439 15.50 21.08 -14.80
N GLY A 440 14.56 21.15 -13.85
CA GLY A 440 13.41 20.26 -13.82
C GLY A 440 12.39 20.59 -14.91
N LEU A 441 11.40 19.71 -15.04
CA LEU A 441 10.27 19.88 -15.94
C LEU A 441 8.99 20.13 -15.12
N PRO A 442 7.98 20.84 -15.69
CA PRO A 442 6.70 21.08 -15.04
C PRO A 442 5.92 19.82 -14.75
#